data_AF-A0A8C4Y905-F1
#
_entry.id   AF-A0A8C4Y905-F1
#
_cell.length_a   1.000
_cell.length_b   1.000
_cell.length_c   1.000
_cell.angle_alpha   90.00
_cell.angle_beta   90.00
_cell.angle_gamma   90.00
#
_symmetry.space_group_name_H-M   'P 1'
#
loop_
_entity.id
_entity.type
_entity.pdbx_description
1 polymer ?
#
loop_
_entity_poly.entity_id
_entity_poly.type
_entity_poly.pdbx_seq_one_letter_code
_entity_poly.pdbx_strand_id
1 'polypeptide(L)' 'MNEVVHTSPTIGSNVEEIILRKTHFLMWDIGGQETLRSTWNTYYSNTEFVILVIDSTDRERLTVTKEELYKMLAHEVS' A
#
# COMPACT_ATOMS: atom_id res chain seq x y z
N MET A 1 23.89 9.69 -17.23
CA MET A 1 22.79 9.20 -18.10
C MET A 1 21.66 8.85 -17.17
N ASN A 2 20.63 9.68 -17.09
CA ASN A 2 19.43 9.34 -16.32
C ASN A 2 18.64 8.33 -17.15
N GLU A 3 18.76 7.05 -16.84
CA GLU A 3 17.79 6.07 -17.31
C GLU A 3 16.44 6.42 -16.70
N VAL A 4 15.48 6.75 -17.57
CA VAL A 4 14.08 6.80 -17.16
C VAL A 4 13.65 5.35 -16.95
N VAL A 5 13.68 4.89 -15.70
CA VAL A 5 13.16 3.57 -15.34
C VAL A 5 11.64 3.65 -15.49
N HIS A 6 11.12 2.94 -16.50
CA HIS A 6 9.69 2.84 -16.71
C HIS A 6 9.11 1.89 -15.64
N THR A 7 8.22 2.41 -14.80
CA THR A 7 7.52 1.60 -13.79
C THR A 7 6.32 0.90 -14.42
N SER A 8 6.17 -0.40 -14.16
CA SER A 8 4.97 -1.16 -14.52
C SER A 8 4.04 -1.26 -13.31
N PRO A 9 2.70 -1.33 -13.49
CA PRO A 9 1.79 -1.57 -12.37
C PRO A 9 2.13 -2.86 -11.62
N THR A 10 2.09 -2.80 -10.29
CA THR A 10 2.26 -3.98 -9.44
C THR A 10 1.06 -4.91 -9.60
N ILE A 11 1.30 -6.12 -10.11
CA ILE A 11 0.25 -7.16 -10.34
C ILE A 11 0.01 -8.01 -9.08
N GLY A 12 0.93 -7.97 -8.10
CA GLY A 12 0.85 -8.74 -6.86
C GLY A 12 1.37 -7.96 -5.66
N SER A 13 2.30 -8.57 -4.94
CA SER A 13 3.00 -7.94 -3.82
C SER A 13 4.51 -8.15 -3.91
N ASN A 14 5.27 -7.20 -3.37
CA ASN A 14 6.70 -7.31 -3.13
C ASN A 14 6.97 -7.19 -1.63
N VAL A 15 8.02 -7.83 -1.13
CA VAL A 15 8.44 -7.73 0.27
C VAL A 15 9.88 -7.21 0.34
N GLU A 16 10.08 -6.19 1.16
CA GLU A 16 11.40 -5.61 1.42
C GLU A 16 11.64 -5.50 2.91
N GLU A 17 12.85 -5.89 3.33
CA GLU A 17 13.32 -5.66 4.69
C GLU A 17 14.19 -4.39 4.71
N ILE A 18 13.77 -3.39 5.48
CA ILE A 18 14.53 -2.16 5.70
C ILE A 18 15.00 -2.13 7.15
N ILE A 19 16.32 -2.07 7.34
CA ILE A 19 16.92 -1.97 8.68
C ILE A 19 17.27 -0.51 8.93
N LEU A 20 16.58 0.11 9.89
CA LEU A 20 16.88 1.46 10.36
C LEU A 20 17.37 1.39 11.81
N ARG A 21 18.69 1.61 11.99
CA ARG A 21 19.39 1.50 13.28
C ARG A 21 19.28 0.09 13.88
N LYS A 22 18.40 -0.10 14.86
CA LYS A 22 18.17 -1.38 15.56
C LYS A 22 16.74 -1.90 15.33
N THR A 23 16.00 -1.28 14.42
CA THR A 23 14.62 -1.63 14.08
C THR A 23 14.60 -2.22 12.68
N HIS A 24 13.93 -3.37 12.55
CA HIS A 24 13.73 -4.07 11.28
C HIS A 24 12.31 -3.82 10.82
N PHE A 25 12.15 -3.28 9.62
CA PHE A 25 10.85 -3.05 8.99
C PHE A 25 10.66 -4.10 7.90
N LEU A 26 9.66 -4.96 8.06
CA LEU A 26 9.18 -5.83 6.99
C LEU A 26 8.05 -5.11 6.27
N MET A 27 8.32 -4.64 5.06
CA MET A 27 7.40 -3.82 4.27
C MET A 27 6.85 -4.59 3.09
N TRP A 28 5.54 -4.50 2.90
CA TRP A 28 4.83 -5.09 1.76
C TRP A 28 4.38 -3.98 0.82
N ASP A 29 4.90 -3.95 -0.40
CA ASP A 29 4.36 -3.12 -1.48
C ASP A 29 3.26 -3.91 -2.20
N ILE A 30 2.08 -3.31 -2.35
CA ILE A 30 0.86 -3.99 -2.79
C ILE A 30 0.23 -3.20 -3.93
N GLY A 31 -0.21 -3.91 -4.97
CA GLY A 31 -0.91 -3.29 -6.10
C GLY A 31 -2.22 -2.60 -5.69
N GLY A 32 -2.43 -1.38 -6.21
CA GLY A 32 -3.62 -0.56 -5.94
C GLY A 32 -4.77 -0.67 -6.95
N GLN A 33 -4.65 -1.58 -7.91
CA GLN A 33 -5.72 -1.90 -8.86
C GLN A 33 -6.96 -2.41 -8.11
N GLU A 34 -8.15 -2.02 -8.56
CA GLU A 34 -9.42 -2.32 -7.88
C GLU A 34 -9.60 -3.83 -7.59
N THR A 35 -9.20 -4.69 -8.53
CA THR A 35 -9.24 -6.14 -8.40
C THR A 35 -8.35 -6.71 -7.29
N LEU A 36 -7.29 -5.99 -6.90
CA LEU A 36 -6.34 -6.40 -5.86
C LEU A 36 -6.72 -5.89 -4.47
N ARG A 37 -7.53 -4.83 -4.36
CA ARG A 37 -7.87 -4.20 -3.07
C ARG A 37 -8.58 -5.12 -2.09
N SER A 38 -9.35 -6.09 -2.60
CA SER A 38 -10.01 -7.11 -1.78
C SER A 38 -9.02 -8.00 -1.00
N THR A 39 -7.75 -8.03 -1.40
CA THR A 39 -6.70 -8.83 -0.74
C THR A 39 -5.84 -8.02 0.23
N TRP A 40 -6.01 -6.70 0.30
CA TRP A 40 -5.15 -5.85 1.15
C TRP A 40 -5.15 -6.27 2.61
N ASN A 41 -6.29 -6.74 3.13
CA ASN A 41 -6.44 -7.14 4.52
C ASN A 41 -5.52 -8.30 4.93
N THR A 42 -5.14 -9.18 4.00
CA THR A 42 -4.20 -10.26 4.29
C THR A 42 -2.79 -9.75 4.62
N TYR A 43 -2.46 -8.52 4.21
CA TYR A 43 -1.16 -7.92 4.43
C TYR A 43 -1.11 -7.03 5.67
N TYR A 44 -2.16 -6.25 5.96
CA TYR A 44 -2.15 -5.31 7.08
C TYR A 44 -2.64 -5.88 8.41
N SER A 45 -3.24 -7.08 8.45
CA SER A 45 -3.83 -7.64 9.69
C SER A 45 -2.84 -7.80 10.84
N ASN A 46 -1.54 -8.01 10.54
CA ASN A 46 -0.49 -8.16 11.54
C ASN A 46 0.57 -7.04 11.47
N THR A 47 0.24 -5.90 10.86
CA THR A 47 1.18 -4.79 10.70
C THR A 47 0.97 -3.74 11.79
N GLU A 48 2.06 -3.15 12.29
CA GLU A 48 2.00 -2.05 13.25
C GLU A 48 1.56 -0.72 12.62
N PHE A 49 1.91 -0.48 11.36
CA PHE A 49 1.64 0.75 10.63
C PHE A 49 1.26 0.49 9.17
N VAL A 50 0.32 1.28 8.65
CA VAL A 50 -0.01 1.31 7.22
C VAL A 50 0.46 2.64 6.63
N ILE A 51 1.15 2.58 5.49
CA ILE A 51 1.50 3.76 4.70
C ILE A 51 0.58 3.76 3.47
N LEU A 52 -0.35 4.71 3.40
CA LEU A 52 -1.21 4.92 2.23
C LEU A 52 -0.65 6.08 1.40
N VAL A 53 -0.20 5.79 0.18
CA VAL A 53 0.32 6.80 -0.75
C VAL A 53 -0.82 7.37 -1.59
N ILE A 54 -0.96 8.70 -1.60
CA ILE A 54 -2.02 9.41 -2.31
C ILE A 54 -1.39 10.31 -3.38
N ASP A 55 -1.87 10.18 -4.62
CA ASP A 55 -1.52 11.14 -5.67
C ASP A 55 -2.22 12.48 -5.40
N SER A 56 -1.44 13.45 -4.93
CA SER A 56 -1.94 14.80 -4.61
C SER A 56 -2.50 15.57 -5.81
N THR A 57 -2.20 15.14 -7.04
CA THR A 57 -2.65 15.78 -8.28
C THR A 57 -3.98 15.19 -8.78
N ASP A 58 -4.30 13.95 -8.39
CA ASP A 58 -5.51 13.26 -8.82
C ASP A 58 -6.68 13.50 -7.85
N ARG A 59 -7.29 14.67 -7.99
CA ARG A 59 -8.40 15.09 -7.12
C ARG A 59 -9.67 14.27 -7.31
N GLU A 60 -9.88 13.72 -8.51
CA GLU A 60 -11.08 12.93 -8.82
C GLU A 60 -11.08 11.61 -8.04
N ARG A 61 -9.91 10.98 -7.87
CA ARG A 61 -9.78 9.72 -7.13
C ARG A 61 -9.66 9.88 -5.61
N LEU A 62 -9.60 11.09 -5.07
CA LEU A 62 -9.52 11.30 -3.60
C LEU A 62 -10.70 10.68 -2.85
N THR A 63 -11.91 10.73 -3.41
CA THR A 63 -13.09 10.10 -2.78
C THR A 63 -12.91 8.58 -2.67
N VAL A 64 -12.38 7.95 -3.71
CA VAL A 64 -12.08 6.51 -3.72
C VAL A 64 -11.04 6.18 -2.64
N THR A 65 -9.94 6.94 -2.57
CA THR A 65 -8.91 6.74 -1.55
C THR A 65 -9.47 6.90 -0.14
N LYS A 66 -10.36 7.88 0.08
CA LYS A 66 -11.05 8.05 1.36
C LYS A 66 -11.86 6.81 1.70
N GLU A 67 -12.71 6.33 0.80
CA GLU A 67 -13.55 5.15 1.03
C GLU A 67 -12.72 3.91 1.39
N GLU A 68 -11.64 3.65 0.65
CA GLU A 68 -10.73 2.54 0.95
C GLU A 68 -10.06 2.68 2.32
N LEU A 69 -9.60 3.89 2.68
CA LEU A 69 -9.05 4.14 4.01
C LEU A 69 -10.07 3.82 5.12
N TYR A 70 -11.32 4.27 4.98
CA TYR A 70 -12.36 3.99 5.98
C TYR A 70 -12.69 2.49 6.05
N LYS A 71 -12.69 1.76 4.93
CA LYS A 71 -12.84 0.30 4.93
C LYS A 71 -11.71 -0.39 5.69
N MET A 72 -10.46 0.04 5.48
CA MET A 72 -9.30 -0.51 6.19
C MET A 72 -9.37 -0.23 7.70
N LEU A 73 -9.75 0.98 8.10
CA LEU A 73 -9.88 1.36 9.51
C LEU A 73 -11.03 0.64 10.23
N ALA A 74 -12.09 0.29 9.50
CA ALA A 74 -13.23 -0.46 10.03
C ALA A 74 -13.00 -1.98 10.03
N HIS A 75 -11.90 -2.47 9.46
CA HIS A 75 -11.58 -3.89 9.45
C HIS A 75 -11.15 -4.34 10.85
N GLU A 76 -12.07 -4.93 11.60
CA GLU A 76 -11.76 -5.54 12.90
C GLU A 76 -10.86 -6.75 12.70
N VAL A 77 -9.70 -6.74 13.36
CA VAL A 77 -8.83 -7.92 13.46
C VAL A 77 -9.52 -8.87 14.44
N SER A 78 -10.04 -9.98 13.93
CA SER A 78 -10.65 -11.05 14.75
C SER A 78 -9.59 -11.86 15.50
#